data_AF-A0A496Y278-F1
#
_entry.id   AF-A0A496Y278-F1
#
_cell.length_a   1.000
_cell.length_b   1.000
_cell.length_c   1.000
_cell.angle_alpha   90.00
_cell.angle_beta   90.00
_cell.angle_gamma   90.00
#
_symmetry.space_group_name_H-M   'P 1'
#
loop_
_entity.id
_entity.type
_entity.pdbx_description
1 polymer ?
#
loop_
_entity_poly.entity_id
_entity_poly.type
_entity_poly.pdbx_seq_one_letter_code
_entity_poly.pdbx_strand_id
1 'polypeptide(L)'
;MVRESKHGAYLGLGPGLLNAATLVATDPHFDVLDRGEQRLILGKCSRLPDDQDLAAGRYGIDFHRALPPFQATSGYTCDWGEGPVAVNAYNYARYLPRSLRFREFTANLAFAAPNRSEFQAKCRVYRNFYNYQYNSPAPIVIATPHSGQVHRPPDDYQPFPYSEIDAWTARVALACAQMLSPGRKRIIISLHSTDYFGSLLDIGDFGLHQNNCLPWLVTLLQKRFAAALDAIRPAYCQYILPYTQARLKWINEHWGTIDPSRLASKSTAARFEIHSLIKVLGTCLDPTQTFNRDTLWHAMEQYCRTATTPLITLNGIFSGRKTAGLLNLAANLRENLIDTAVQVECSRFLAQYYPELAAAIITALIAGLEKLP
;
A
#
# COMPACT_ATOMS: atom_id res chain seq x y z
N MET A 1 -4.05 12.07 19.36
CA MET A 1 -2.91 11.83 18.44
C MET A 1 -2.48 10.39 18.56
N VAL A 2 -1.89 9.82 17.50
CA VAL A 2 -1.20 8.53 17.54
C VAL A 2 0.26 8.73 17.94
N ARG A 3 0.95 7.69 18.43
CA ARG A 3 2.39 7.70 18.64
C ARG A 3 3.05 7.10 17.40
N GLU A 4 4.08 7.75 16.88
CA GLU A 4 4.80 7.30 15.69
C GLU A 4 6.31 7.38 15.86
N SER A 5 7.04 6.50 15.17
CA SER A 5 8.50 6.53 15.13
C SER A 5 9.02 7.64 14.21
N LYS A 6 10.34 7.86 14.20
CA LYS A 6 10.99 8.80 13.27
C LYS A 6 10.78 8.45 11.80
N HIS A 7 10.43 7.20 11.50
CA HIS A 7 10.14 6.70 10.15
C HIS A 7 8.64 6.67 9.86
N GLY A 8 7.80 7.25 10.73
CA GLY A 8 6.36 7.29 10.55
C GLY A 8 5.63 6.00 10.88
N ALA A 9 6.29 5.04 11.53
CA ALA A 9 5.64 3.80 11.93
C ALA A 9 4.74 4.04 13.15
N TYR A 10 3.53 3.50 13.13
CA TYR A 10 2.59 3.51 14.24
C TYR A 10 3.12 2.68 15.42
N LEU A 11 3.23 3.32 16.58
CA LEU A 11 3.69 2.76 17.85
C LEU A 11 2.55 2.57 18.86
N GLY A 12 1.30 2.75 18.43
CA GLY A 12 0.12 2.64 19.27
C GLY A 12 -0.57 3.97 19.55
N LEU A 13 -1.64 3.88 20.33
CA LEU A 13 -2.50 5.01 20.68
C LEU A 13 -1.77 6.03 21.55
N GLY A 14 -2.07 7.31 21.34
CA GLY A 14 -1.70 8.37 22.28
C GLY A 14 -2.82 8.63 23.29
N PRO A 15 -2.51 9.21 24.47
CA PRO A 15 -3.48 9.39 25.57
C PRO A 15 -4.77 10.12 25.14
N GLY A 16 -4.64 11.19 24.35
CA GLY A 16 -5.82 11.96 23.91
C GLY A 16 -6.75 11.22 22.95
N LEU A 17 -6.33 10.12 22.33
CA LEU A 17 -7.21 9.32 21.46
C LEU A 17 -8.09 8.36 22.26
N LEU A 18 -7.57 7.80 23.36
CA LEU A 18 -8.32 6.91 24.25
C LEU A 18 -9.53 7.61 24.90
N ASN A 19 -9.48 8.93 25.02
CA ASN A 19 -10.59 9.73 25.55
C ASN A 19 -11.65 10.08 24.49
N ALA A 20 -11.34 9.93 23.20
CA ALA A 20 -12.15 10.42 22.09
C ALA A 20 -12.68 9.30 21.16
N ALA A 21 -12.34 8.05 21.42
CA ALA A 21 -12.75 6.88 20.67
C ALA A 21 -12.87 5.66 21.58
N THR A 22 -13.76 4.74 21.24
CA THR A 22 -13.95 3.47 21.93
C THR A 22 -12.96 2.45 21.39
N LEU A 23 -12.13 1.87 22.26
CA LEU A 23 -11.26 0.76 21.88
C LEU A 23 -12.09 -0.52 21.74
N VAL A 24 -12.13 -1.08 20.53
CA VAL A 24 -12.85 -2.32 20.20
C VAL A 24 -11.96 -3.54 20.38
N ALA A 25 -10.70 -3.44 19.92
CA ALA A 25 -9.73 -4.51 20.04
C ALA A 25 -8.31 -3.96 20.03
N THR A 26 -7.41 -4.63 20.73
CA THR A 26 -5.98 -4.39 20.67
C THR A 26 -5.26 -5.72 20.67
N ASP A 27 -4.38 -5.93 19.70
CA ASP A 27 -3.50 -7.08 19.65
C ASP A 27 -2.13 -6.69 19.08
N PRO A 28 -1.15 -7.62 18.98
CA PRO A 28 0.19 -7.32 18.48
C PRO A 28 0.25 -6.80 17.03
N HIS A 29 -0.80 -6.98 16.21
CA HIS A 29 -0.85 -6.68 14.78
C HIS A 29 -1.65 -5.44 14.44
N PHE A 30 -2.67 -5.10 15.22
CA PHE A 30 -3.45 -3.88 15.00
C PHE A 30 -4.23 -3.42 16.24
N ASP A 31 -4.63 -2.15 16.20
CA ASP A 31 -5.64 -1.57 17.09
C ASP A 31 -6.91 -1.29 16.30
N VAL A 32 -8.08 -1.57 16.90
CA VAL A 32 -9.39 -1.29 16.31
C VAL A 32 -10.13 -0.33 17.22
N LEU A 33 -10.58 0.80 16.68
CA LEU A 33 -11.30 1.82 17.43
C LEU A 33 -12.54 2.25 16.68
N ASP A 34 -13.61 2.53 17.42
CA ASP A 34 -14.79 3.19 16.90
C ASP A 34 -14.84 4.63 17.41
N ARG A 35 -15.10 5.56 16.49
CA ARG A 35 -15.29 6.98 16.77
C ARG A 35 -16.56 7.42 16.06
N GLY A 36 -17.65 7.57 16.81
CA GLY A 36 -18.97 7.84 16.22
C GLY A 36 -19.34 6.74 15.21
N GLU A 37 -19.56 7.13 13.96
CA GLU A 37 -19.91 6.24 12.85
C GLU A 37 -18.72 5.80 12.00
N GLN A 38 -17.50 6.05 12.49
CA GLN A 38 -16.27 5.65 11.83
C GLN A 38 -15.57 4.54 12.62
N ARG A 39 -15.05 3.54 11.90
CA ARG A 39 -14.11 2.56 12.45
C ARG A 39 -12.71 2.80 11.88
N LEU A 40 -11.73 2.82 12.78
CA LEU A 40 -10.32 2.86 12.46
C LEU A 40 -9.68 1.51 12.76
N ILE A 41 -8.89 0.99 11.82
CA ILE A 41 -8.06 -0.21 12.00
C ILE A 41 -6.61 0.18 11.73
N LEU A 42 -5.78 0.22 12.78
CA LEU A 42 -4.42 0.75 12.72
C LEU A 42 -3.40 -0.37 12.85
N GLY A 43 -2.69 -0.69 11.75
CA GLY A 43 -1.70 -1.76 11.70
C GLY A 43 -0.42 -1.47 12.50
N LYS A 44 0.04 -2.47 13.23
CA LYS A 44 1.29 -2.50 14.03
C LYS A 44 2.34 -3.43 13.44
N CYS A 45 1.98 -4.27 12.47
CA CYS A 45 2.91 -5.11 11.73
C CYS A 45 3.31 -4.46 10.40
N SER A 46 4.45 -4.89 9.87
CA SER A 46 4.83 -4.59 8.50
C SER A 46 4.24 -5.61 7.52
N ARG A 47 4.33 -5.30 6.23
CA ARG A 47 3.95 -6.21 5.15
C ARG A 47 5.03 -7.26 4.80
N LEU A 48 6.21 -7.17 5.42
CA LEU A 48 7.34 -8.06 5.13
C LEU A 48 7.16 -9.41 5.83
N PRO A 49 7.19 -10.54 5.11
CA PRO A 49 6.85 -11.86 5.68
C PRO A 49 7.85 -12.38 6.72
N ASP A 50 9.10 -11.91 6.69
CA ASP A 50 10.19 -12.26 7.61
C ASP A 50 10.37 -11.24 8.76
N ASP A 51 9.61 -10.14 8.77
CA ASP A 51 9.64 -9.15 9.85
C ASP A 51 8.67 -9.53 10.98
N GLN A 52 9.10 -10.45 11.83
CA GLN A 52 8.27 -11.06 12.88
C GLN A 52 8.88 -10.89 14.27
N ASP A 53 8.02 -10.84 15.29
CA ASP A 53 8.39 -11.02 16.69
C ASP A 53 7.48 -12.10 17.29
N LEU A 54 7.93 -13.36 17.16
CA LEU A 54 7.17 -14.52 17.58
C LEU A 54 6.95 -14.55 19.10
N ALA A 55 7.86 -13.96 19.88
CA ALA A 55 7.74 -13.89 21.33
C ALA A 55 6.61 -12.93 21.75
N ALA A 56 6.46 -11.81 21.03
CA ALA A 56 5.33 -10.90 21.19
C ALA A 56 4.08 -11.34 20.43
N GLY A 57 4.11 -12.47 19.72
CA GLY A 57 3.02 -12.96 18.89
C GLY A 57 2.70 -12.07 17.69
N ARG A 58 3.67 -11.31 17.18
CA ARG A 58 3.55 -10.41 16.03
C ARG A 58 4.11 -11.06 14.76
N TYR A 59 3.29 -11.12 13.73
CA TYR A 59 3.63 -11.65 12.42
C TYR A 59 3.72 -10.54 11.37
N GLY A 60 4.61 -10.73 10.41
CA GLY A 60 4.62 -9.98 9.15
C GLY A 60 3.54 -10.51 8.23
N ILE A 61 2.55 -9.66 7.93
CA ILE A 61 1.38 -10.00 7.12
C ILE A 61 1.06 -8.83 6.19
N ASP A 62 1.08 -9.09 4.89
CA ASP A 62 0.55 -8.20 3.88
C ASP A 62 -0.99 -8.40 3.75
N PHE A 63 -1.77 -7.69 4.56
CA PHE A 63 -3.23 -7.56 4.43
C PHE A 63 -3.73 -6.92 3.12
N HIS A 64 -2.87 -6.70 2.12
CA HIS A 64 -3.27 -6.31 0.77
C HIS A 64 -3.04 -7.41 -0.26
N ARG A 65 -2.95 -8.67 0.20
CA ARG A 65 -2.68 -9.86 -0.62
C ARG A 65 -3.61 -11.01 -0.22
N ALA A 66 -3.63 -12.05 -1.05
CA ALA A 66 -4.42 -13.24 -0.75
C ALA A 66 -3.90 -13.99 0.46
N LEU A 67 -4.83 -14.62 1.17
CA LEU A 67 -4.52 -15.74 2.02
C LEU A 67 -3.85 -16.85 1.18
N PRO A 68 -2.57 -17.17 1.44
CA PRO A 68 -1.87 -18.18 0.65
C PRO A 68 -2.38 -19.59 0.99
N PRO A 69 -2.36 -20.56 0.05
CA PRO A 69 -2.38 -21.97 0.43
C PRO A 69 -1.11 -22.32 1.20
N PHE A 70 -1.17 -23.32 2.08
CA PHE A 70 0.01 -23.75 2.83
C PHE A 70 1.06 -24.43 1.93
N GLN A 71 0.73 -25.61 1.39
CA GLN A 71 1.59 -26.37 0.46
C GLN A 71 0.94 -26.63 -0.90
N ALA A 72 -0.38 -26.45 -1.02
CA ALA A 72 -1.07 -26.54 -2.30
C ALA A 72 -0.61 -25.41 -3.24
N THR A 73 -0.83 -25.58 -4.54
CA THR A 73 -0.52 -24.53 -5.53
C THR A 73 -1.44 -23.32 -5.35
N SER A 74 -0.89 -22.11 -5.47
CA SER A 74 -1.66 -20.87 -5.56
C SER A 74 -2.11 -20.54 -6.99
N GLY A 75 -1.78 -21.39 -7.97
CA GLY A 75 -1.95 -21.09 -9.40
C GLY A 75 -0.77 -20.33 -10.01
N TYR A 76 0.18 -19.87 -9.19
CA TYR A 76 1.43 -19.27 -9.64
C TYR A 76 2.62 -20.22 -9.49
N THR A 77 3.54 -20.14 -10.45
CA THR A 77 4.85 -20.77 -10.39
C THR A 77 5.92 -19.72 -10.63
N CYS A 78 7.08 -19.92 -10.03
CA CYS A 78 8.26 -19.08 -10.24
C CYS A 78 9.41 -19.99 -10.64
N ASP A 79 10.19 -19.61 -11.64
CA ASP A 79 11.44 -20.29 -11.97
C ASP A 79 12.57 -19.29 -11.90
N TRP A 80 13.64 -19.67 -11.22
CA TRP A 80 14.82 -18.85 -11.05
C TRP A 80 16.11 -19.57 -11.43
N GLY A 81 16.01 -20.50 -12.38
CA GLY A 81 17.13 -21.27 -12.95
C GLY A 81 17.36 -22.62 -12.28
N GLU A 82 16.48 -23.02 -11.35
CA GLU A 82 16.56 -24.29 -10.61
C GLU A 82 15.32 -25.17 -10.86
N GLY A 83 14.46 -24.76 -11.79
CA GLY A 83 13.19 -25.38 -12.10
C GLY A 83 12.00 -24.69 -11.42
N PRO A 84 10.78 -25.12 -11.76
CA PRO A 84 9.56 -24.47 -11.29
C PRO A 84 9.34 -24.69 -9.80
N VAL A 85 9.17 -23.58 -9.09
CA VAL A 85 8.80 -23.53 -7.68
C VAL A 85 7.34 -23.13 -7.57
N ALA A 86 6.54 -24.00 -6.96
CA ALA A 86 5.17 -23.67 -6.62
C ALA A 86 5.12 -22.52 -5.61
N VAL A 87 4.32 -21.50 -5.90
CA VAL A 87 4.18 -20.34 -5.01
C VAL A 87 3.12 -20.66 -3.96
N ASN A 88 3.52 -20.77 -2.70
CA ASN A 88 2.65 -21.02 -1.55
C ASN A 88 3.34 -20.56 -0.25
N ALA A 89 2.63 -20.56 0.89
CA ALA A 89 3.18 -20.04 2.15
C ALA A 89 4.45 -20.79 2.60
N TYR A 90 4.49 -22.11 2.40
CA TYR A 90 5.62 -22.95 2.79
C TYR A 90 6.87 -22.66 1.97
N ASN A 91 6.76 -22.66 0.65
CA ASN A 91 7.86 -22.33 -0.25
C ASN A 91 8.27 -20.87 -0.10
N TYR A 92 7.32 -19.95 0.14
CA TYR A 92 7.66 -18.57 0.47
C TYR A 92 8.61 -18.55 1.67
N ALA A 93 8.27 -19.23 2.77
CA ALA A 93 9.14 -19.29 3.96
C ALA A 93 10.48 -19.98 3.67
N ARG A 94 10.45 -21.11 2.96
CA ARG A 94 11.63 -21.90 2.63
C ARG A 94 12.67 -21.12 1.82
N TYR A 95 12.22 -20.23 0.94
CA TYR A 95 13.08 -19.49 0.03
C TYR A 95 13.29 -18.03 0.43
N LEU A 96 12.86 -17.61 1.62
CA LEU A 96 13.25 -16.30 2.15
C LEU A 96 14.76 -16.27 2.46
N PRO A 97 15.45 -15.14 2.23
CA PRO A 97 14.93 -13.88 1.65
C PRO A 97 14.88 -13.85 0.12
N ARG A 98 15.43 -14.86 -0.58
CA ARG A 98 15.52 -14.90 -2.06
C ARG A 98 14.18 -14.69 -2.77
N SER A 99 13.08 -15.18 -2.21
CA SER A 99 11.73 -14.99 -2.75
C SER A 99 11.29 -13.52 -2.83
N LEU A 100 11.89 -12.60 -2.08
CA LEU A 100 11.52 -11.17 -2.10
C LEU A 100 11.81 -10.48 -3.44
N ARG A 101 12.74 -11.02 -4.25
CA ARG A 101 12.99 -10.50 -5.60
C ARG A 101 11.87 -10.83 -6.61
N PHE A 102 10.89 -11.64 -6.22
CA PHE A 102 9.84 -12.15 -7.09
C PHE A 102 8.46 -11.68 -6.68
N ARG A 103 7.80 -10.94 -7.58
CA ARG A 103 6.41 -10.49 -7.43
C ARG A 103 5.42 -11.62 -7.36
N GLU A 104 5.75 -12.78 -7.91
CA GLU A 104 4.95 -14.00 -7.78
C GLU A 104 4.67 -14.30 -6.31
N PHE A 105 5.65 -14.10 -5.42
CA PHE A 105 5.48 -14.20 -3.98
C PHE A 105 4.95 -12.90 -3.37
N THR A 106 5.68 -11.78 -3.56
CA THR A 106 5.45 -10.53 -2.81
C THR A 106 4.17 -9.78 -3.20
N ALA A 107 3.70 -9.96 -4.44
CA ALA A 107 2.51 -9.28 -4.94
C ALA A 107 1.25 -10.15 -4.93
N ASN A 108 1.35 -11.42 -4.52
CA ASN A 108 0.21 -12.34 -4.51
C ASN A 108 -0.06 -12.97 -3.12
N LEU A 109 0.95 -13.24 -2.30
CA LEU A 109 0.77 -13.94 -1.02
C LEU A 109 0.85 -12.99 0.18
N ALA A 110 -0.09 -13.10 1.11
CA ALA A 110 -0.13 -12.28 2.32
C ALA A 110 0.98 -12.59 3.32
N PHE A 111 1.46 -13.83 3.37
CA PHE A 111 2.51 -14.20 4.31
C PHE A 111 3.24 -15.47 3.90
N ALA A 112 4.41 -15.66 4.47
CA ALA A 112 5.14 -16.92 4.48
C ALA A 112 4.82 -17.71 5.77
N ALA A 113 4.93 -19.04 5.75
CA ALA A 113 4.83 -19.85 6.98
C ALA A 113 5.63 -21.17 6.83
N PRO A 114 6.62 -21.45 7.69
CA PRO A 114 7.48 -22.65 7.59
C PRO A 114 6.78 -23.93 8.06
N ASN A 115 5.71 -23.81 8.85
CA ASN A 115 4.99 -24.96 9.38
C ASN A 115 3.47 -24.68 9.50
N ARG A 116 2.70 -25.74 9.73
CA ARG A 116 1.23 -25.69 9.77
C ARG A 116 0.70 -24.86 10.94
N SER A 117 1.40 -24.87 12.08
CA SER A 117 0.99 -24.13 13.29
C SER A 117 1.06 -22.62 13.04
N GLU A 118 2.20 -22.13 12.55
CA GLU A 118 2.38 -20.72 12.20
C GLU A 118 1.42 -20.29 11.08
N PHE A 119 1.23 -21.15 10.07
CA PHE A 119 0.24 -20.91 9.01
C PHE A 119 -1.17 -20.68 9.60
N GLN A 120 -1.63 -21.56 10.50
CA GLN A 120 -2.94 -21.42 11.14
C GLN A 120 -3.03 -20.16 12.02
N ALA A 121 -1.95 -19.80 12.72
CA ALA A 121 -1.91 -18.58 13.51
C ALA A 121 -2.04 -17.33 12.64
N LYS A 122 -1.29 -17.24 11.55
CA LYS A 122 -1.37 -16.14 10.58
C LYS A 122 -2.73 -16.09 9.87
N CYS A 123 -3.31 -17.25 9.52
CA CYS A 123 -4.69 -17.31 9.00
C CYS A 123 -5.71 -16.69 9.95
N ARG A 124 -5.57 -16.92 11.26
CA ARG A 124 -6.48 -16.33 12.27
C ARG A 124 -6.35 -14.80 12.31
N VAL A 125 -5.13 -14.28 12.35
CA VAL A 125 -4.88 -12.83 12.34
C VAL A 125 -5.42 -12.18 11.07
N TYR A 126 -5.12 -12.77 9.90
CA TYR A 126 -5.64 -12.33 8.60
C TYR A 126 -7.17 -12.25 8.59
N ARG A 127 -7.85 -13.32 9.04
CA ARG A 127 -9.32 -13.34 9.10
C ARG A 127 -9.89 -12.34 10.10
N ASN A 128 -9.24 -12.16 11.25
CA ASN A 128 -9.67 -11.20 12.26
C ASN A 128 -9.61 -9.76 11.72
N PHE A 129 -8.53 -9.39 11.02
CA PHE A 129 -8.39 -8.08 10.38
C PHE A 129 -9.59 -7.77 9.47
N TYR A 130 -9.91 -8.68 8.54
CA TYR A 130 -11.03 -8.49 7.62
C TYR A 130 -12.40 -8.61 8.29
N ASN A 131 -12.53 -9.39 9.37
CA ASN A 131 -13.74 -9.40 10.16
C ASN A 131 -14.02 -8.02 10.76
N TYR A 132 -13.01 -7.34 11.31
CA TYR A 132 -13.18 -5.96 11.78
C TYR A 132 -13.47 -4.96 10.66
N GLN A 133 -12.90 -5.18 9.47
CA GLN A 133 -13.07 -4.30 8.32
C GLN A 133 -14.46 -4.41 7.68
N TYR A 134 -14.91 -5.64 7.41
CA TYR A 134 -16.14 -5.90 6.65
C TYR A 134 -17.36 -6.07 7.55
N ASN A 135 -17.24 -6.72 8.69
CA ASN A 135 -18.37 -6.98 9.60
C ASN A 135 -18.56 -5.88 10.66
N SER A 136 -18.02 -4.69 10.41
CA SER A 136 -18.31 -3.50 11.24
C SER A 136 -19.71 -2.95 10.98
N PRO A 137 -20.44 -2.52 12.02
CA PRO A 137 -21.66 -1.73 11.84
C PRO A 137 -21.37 -0.26 11.45
N ALA A 138 -20.13 0.21 11.62
CA ALA A 138 -19.77 1.59 11.28
C ALA A 138 -19.91 1.83 9.76
N PRO A 139 -20.65 2.86 9.31
CA PRO A 139 -20.73 3.23 7.90
C PRO A 139 -19.35 3.34 7.24
N ILE A 140 -18.44 4.11 7.83
CA ILE A 140 -17.13 4.35 7.23
C ILE A 140 -16.05 3.57 7.99
N VAL A 141 -15.26 2.76 7.28
CA VAL A 141 -14.07 2.10 7.83
C VAL A 141 -12.83 2.62 7.12
N ILE A 142 -11.84 3.06 7.90
CA ILE A 142 -10.52 3.44 7.40
C ILE A 142 -9.48 2.51 8.04
N ALA A 143 -8.77 1.75 7.21
CA ALA A 143 -7.73 0.83 7.65
C ALA A 143 -6.35 1.29 7.17
N THR A 144 -5.34 1.19 8.04
CA THR A 144 -3.93 1.42 7.72
C THR A 144 -3.15 0.12 7.95
N PRO A 145 -3.25 -0.84 7.02
CA PRO A 145 -2.91 -2.24 7.30
C PRO A 145 -1.43 -2.48 7.65
N HIS A 146 -0.50 -1.67 7.13
CA HIS A 146 0.93 -1.91 7.29
C HIS A 146 1.68 -0.73 7.91
N SER A 147 1.03 0.02 8.80
CA SER A 147 1.67 1.18 9.45
C SER A 147 2.69 0.82 10.52
N GLY A 148 2.93 -0.47 10.79
CA GLY A 148 3.81 -0.95 11.86
C GLY A 148 5.30 -0.70 11.65
N GLN A 149 6.05 -0.75 12.75
CA GLN A 149 7.51 -0.62 12.72
C GLN A 149 8.15 -1.87 12.10
N VAL A 150 9.04 -1.65 11.13
CA VAL A 150 9.92 -2.70 10.59
C VAL A 150 11.17 -2.82 11.44
N HIS A 151 11.53 -4.05 11.78
CA HIS A 151 12.74 -4.40 12.53
C HIS A 151 13.73 -5.19 11.66
N ARG A 152 13.25 -5.74 10.53
CA ARG A 152 14.08 -6.40 9.52
C ARG A 152 15.25 -5.49 9.07
N PRO A 153 16.51 -5.95 9.16
CA PRO A 153 17.64 -5.21 8.64
C PRO A 153 17.64 -5.18 7.09
N PRO A 154 18.28 -4.18 6.48
CA PRO A 154 18.57 -4.19 5.05
C PRO A 154 19.42 -5.39 4.64
N ASP A 155 19.17 -5.94 3.46
CA ASP A 155 20.01 -6.96 2.82
C ASP A 155 19.95 -6.85 1.29
N ASP A 156 20.58 -7.80 0.60
CA ASP A 156 20.64 -7.89 -0.86
C ASP A 156 19.28 -8.07 -1.55
N TYR A 157 18.25 -8.49 -0.82
CA TYR A 157 16.92 -8.75 -1.39
C TYR A 157 15.91 -7.65 -1.07
N GLN A 158 16.07 -6.99 0.08
CA GLN A 158 15.29 -5.85 0.52
C GLN A 158 16.21 -4.79 1.17
N PRO A 159 16.86 -3.94 0.36
CA PRO A 159 17.81 -2.92 0.82
C PRO A 159 17.15 -1.73 1.53
N PHE A 160 15.85 -1.53 1.31
CA PHE A 160 15.07 -0.43 1.88
C PHE A 160 13.90 -1.00 2.69
N PRO A 161 14.12 -1.72 3.80
CA PRO A 161 13.04 -2.36 4.57
C PRO A 161 12.03 -1.32 5.09
N TYR A 162 12.50 -0.11 5.44
CA TYR A 162 11.61 0.98 5.82
C TYR A 162 10.71 1.47 4.70
N SER A 163 10.93 1.14 3.41
CA SER A 163 9.98 1.44 2.32
C SER A 163 8.71 0.61 2.38
N GLU A 164 8.68 -0.44 3.20
CA GLU A 164 7.57 -1.38 3.29
C GLU A 164 6.56 -1.02 4.39
N ILE A 165 6.69 0.15 5.00
CA ILE A 165 5.76 0.69 6.00
C ILE A 165 4.78 1.64 5.32
N ASP A 166 3.50 1.54 5.67
CA ASP A 166 2.50 2.58 5.40
C ASP A 166 2.75 3.80 6.31
N ALA A 167 3.89 4.46 6.13
CA ALA A 167 4.39 5.48 7.04
C ALA A 167 3.45 6.70 7.13
N TRP A 168 3.21 7.16 8.36
CA TRP A 168 2.33 8.29 8.69
C TRP A 168 0.85 8.11 8.28
N THR A 169 0.43 6.94 7.82
CA THR A 169 -0.97 6.72 7.45
C THR A 169 -1.90 6.70 8.67
N ALA A 170 -1.43 6.23 9.84
CA ALA A 170 -2.23 6.18 11.06
C ALA A 170 -2.69 7.58 11.52
N ARG A 171 -1.81 8.60 11.43
CA ARG A 171 -2.21 9.99 11.70
C ARG A 171 -3.18 10.54 10.66
N VAL A 172 -2.98 10.21 9.38
CA VAL A 172 -3.86 10.66 8.29
C VAL A 172 -5.25 10.04 8.44
N ALA A 173 -5.34 8.75 8.76
CA ALA A 173 -6.59 8.06 9.03
C ALA A 173 -7.35 8.70 10.22
N LEU A 174 -6.63 9.04 11.29
CA LEU A 174 -7.22 9.75 12.42
C LEU A 174 -7.73 11.15 12.02
N ALA A 175 -6.94 11.90 11.24
CA ALA A 175 -7.35 13.22 10.75
C ALA A 175 -8.59 13.13 9.84
N CYS A 176 -8.68 12.12 8.97
CA CYS A 176 -9.88 11.85 8.19
C CYS A 176 -11.09 11.62 9.10
N ALA A 177 -10.98 10.73 10.10
CA ALA A 177 -12.06 10.47 11.05
C ALA A 177 -12.46 11.69 11.89
N GLN A 178 -11.60 12.69 12.04
CA GLN A 178 -11.93 13.96 12.70
C GLN A 178 -12.69 14.93 11.79
N MET A 179 -12.46 14.86 10.48
CA MET A 179 -13.07 15.74 9.48
C MET A 179 -14.38 15.19 8.90
N LEU A 180 -14.61 13.87 9.04
CA LEU A 180 -15.78 13.20 8.50
C LEU A 180 -17.05 13.53 9.29
N SER A 181 -18.12 13.77 8.54
CA SER A 181 -19.48 13.75 9.07
C SER A 181 -19.98 12.31 9.27
N PRO A 182 -21.07 12.11 10.05
CA PRO A 182 -21.83 10.86 10.05
C PRO A 182 -22.08 10.34 8.63
N GLY A 183 -21.82 9.06 8.43
CA GLY A 183 -21.78 8.42 7.12
C GLY A 183 -23.11 7.78 6.77
N ARG A 184 -23.55 7.90 5.51
CA ARG A 184 -24.82 7.29 5.05
C ARG A 184 -24.64 6.01 4.25
N LYS A 185 -23.44 5.83 3.70
CA LYS A 185 -23.06 4.66 2.91
C LYS A 185 -22.00 3.86 3.64
N ARG A 186 -21.98 2.55 3.42
CA ARG A 186 -20.91 1.68 3.87
C ARG A 186 -19.69 1.81 2.97
N ILE A 187 -18.71 2.60 3.39
CA ILE A 187 -17.49 2.92 2.64
C ILE A 187 -16.27 2.35 3.35
N ILE A 188 -15.40 1.69 2.59
CA ILE A 188 -14.14 1.15 3.09
C ILE A 188 -12.96 1.80 2.39
N ILE A 189 -12.05 2.36 3.18
CA ILE A 189 -10.78 2.94 2.73
C ILE A 189 -9.65 2.07 3.25
N SER A 190 -8.85 1.51 2.34
CA SER A 190 -7.54 0.94 2.67
C SER A 190 -6.47 1.98 2.37
N LEU A 191 -5.95 2.63 3.41
CA LEU A 191 -4.97 3.70 3.30
C LEU A 191 -3.56 3.12 3.45
N HIS A 192 -2.81 3.20 2.36
CA HIS A 192 -1.43 2.78 2.27
C HIS A 192 -0.51 3.98 2.07
N SER A 193 0.80 3.74 2.18
CA SER A 193 1.80 4.70 1.78
C SER A 193 2.85 4.12 0.86
N THR A 194 3.31 4.97 -0.05
CA THR A 194 4.33 4.65 -1.05
C THR A 194 5.29 5.83 -1.23
N ASP A 195 6.54 5.53 -1.59
CA ASP A 195 7.48 6.50 -2.14
C ASP A 195 7.54 6.33 -3.67
N TYR A 196 6.38 6.32 -4.32
CA TYR A 196 6.30 6.24 -5.78
C TYR A 196 6.53 7.62 -6.41
N PHE A 197 7.41 7.67 -7.41
CA PHE A 197 7.64 8.85 -8.21
C PHE A 197 6.44 9.08 -9.15
N GLY A 198 5.84 10.26 -9.11
CA GLY A 198 4.84 10.70 -10.08
C GLY A 198 3.48 11.06 -9.49
N SER A 199 3.13 10.58 -8.29
CA SER A 199 1.83 10.84 -7.66
C SER A 199 1.97 11.12 -6.16
N LEU A 200 1.14 12.02 -5.65
CA LEU A 200 0.96 12.25 -4.21
C LEU A 200 -0.17 11.41 -3.62
N LEU A 201 -1.23 11.14 -4.38
CA LEU A 201 -2.22 10.12 -4.08
C LEU A 201 -2.48 9.29 -5.33
N ASP A 202 -2.53 7.97 -5.18
CA ASP A 202 -3.04 7.07 -6.21
C ASP A 202 -4.28 6.33 -5.68
N ILE A 203 -5.42 6.50 -6.36
CA ILE A 203 -6.72 5.98 -5.92
C ILE A 203 -7.07 4.73 -6.72
N GLY A 204 -7.22 3.62 -6.01
CA GLY A 204 -7.51 2.30 -6.54
C GLY A 204 -8.88 1.76 -6.15
N ASP A 205 -9.38 0.85 -6.97
CA ASP A 205 -10.63 0.14 -6.71
C ASP A 205 -10.42 -1.29 -6.20
N PHE A 206 -11.44 -1.83 -5.55
CA PHE A 206 -11.57 -3.23 -5.16
C PHE A 206 -12.46 -4.03 -6.13
N GLY A 207 -12.61 -3.62 -7.38
CA GLY A 207 -13.37 -4.37 -8.39
C GLY A 207 -14.89 -4.41 -8.18
N LEU A 208 -15.42 -3.60 -7.26
CA LEU A 208 -16.87 -3.40 -7.08
C LEU A 208 -17.41 -2.54 -8.23
N HIS A 209 -18.61 -2.85 -8.74
CA HIS A 209 -19.22 -2.11 -9.86
C HIS A 209 -19.40 -0.61 -9.54
N GLN A 210 -19.67 -0.29 -8.27
CA GLN A 210 -19.83 1.07 -7.76
C GLN A 210 -18.57 1.94 -7.95
N ASN A 211 -17.41 1.33 -8.20
CA ASN A 211 -16.16 2.03 -8.44
C ASN A 211 -16.00 2.56 -9.89
N ASN A 212 -16.95 2.29 -10.79
CA ASN A 212 -16.90 2.77 -12.18
C ASN A 212 -16.83 4.30 -12.32
N CYS A 213 -17.26 5.04 -11.30
CA CYS A 213 -17.20 6.51 -11.27
C CYS A 213 -15.88 7.08 -10.71
N LEU A 214 -14.96 6.23 -10.23
CA LEU A 214 -13.69 6.71 -9.65
C LEU A 214 -12.85 7.58 -10.60
N PRO A 215 -12.73 7.29 -11.92
CA PRO A 215 -11.99 8.17 -12.83
C PRO A 215 -12.51 9.62 -12.82
N TRP A 216 -13.83 9.78 -12.75
CA TRP A 216 -14.46 11.09 -12.68
C TRP A 216 -14.22 11.76 -11.32
N LEU A 217 -14.36 11.01 -10.22
CA LEU A 217 -14.07 11.53 -8.87
C LEU A 217 -12.61 11.97 -8.73
N VAL A 218 -11.65 11.18 -9.22
CA VAL A 218 -10.23 11.53 -9.22
C VAL A 218 -10.00 12.84 -9.97
N THR A 219 -10.62 13.02 -11.14
CA THR A 219 -10.52 14.25 -11.93
C THR A 219 -11.06 15.45 -11.16
N LEU A 220 -12.21 15.30 -10.47
CA LEU A 220 -12.77 16.35 -9.62
C LEU A 220 -11.88 16.69 -8.44
N LEU A 221 -11.30 15.69 -7.77
CA LEU A 221 -10.38 15.89 -6.66
C LEU A 221 -9.12 16.63 -7.14
N GLN A 222 -8.51 16.19 -8.24
CA GLN A 222 -7.37 16.87 -8.84
C GLN A 222 -7.69 18.34 -9.12
N LYS A 223 -8.84 18.63 -9.74
CA LYS A 223 -9.27 20.01 -10.02
C LYS A 223 -9.48 20.82 -8.73
N ARG A 224 -10.13 20.23 -7.73
CA ARG A 224 -10.45 20.89 -6.46
C ARG A 224 -9.21 21.25 -5.67
N PHE A 225 -8.18 20.40 -5.69
CA PHE A 225 -6.97 20.56 -4.88
C PHE A 225 -5.75 21.03 -5.69
N ALA A 226 -5.91 21.35 -6.99
CA ALA A 226 -4.82 21.70 -7.90
C ALA A 226 -3.88 22.78 -7.32
N ALA A 227 -4.43 23.91 -6.88
CA ALA A 227 -3.62 25.01 -6.35
C ALA A 227 -2.77 24.62 -5.13
N ALA A 228 -3.33 23.83 -4.21
CA ALA A 228 -2.62 23.35 -3.03
C ALA A 228 -1.53 22.34 -3.40
N LEU A 229 -1.81 21.44 -4.35
CA LEU A 229 -0.87 20.43 -4.83
C LEU A 229 0.27 21.05 -5.64
N ASP A 230 -0.03 22.04 -6.49
CA ASP A 230 0.98 22.74 -7.29
C ASP A 230 1.90 23.59 -6.42
N ALA A 231 1.37 24.18 -5.33
CA ALA A 231 2.19 24.91 -4.36
C ALA A 231 3.25 24.03 -3.67
N ILE A 232 2.97 22.74 -3.44
CA ILE A 232 3.89 21.81 -2.76
C ILE A 232 4.70 20.95 -3.74
N ARG A 233 4.41 21.00 -5.05
CA ARG A 233 5.07 20.20 -6.08
C ARG A 233 6.60 20.37 -6.10
N PRO A 234 7.18 21.59 -5.99
CA PRO A 234 8.64 21.73 -5.97
C PRO A 234 9.28 21.01 -4.79
N ALA A 235 8.68 21.11 -3.59
CA ALA A 235 9.16 20.44 -2.39
C ALA A 235 9.01 18.91 -2.50
N TYR A 236 7.92 18.41 -3.09
CA TYR A 236 7.76 16.99 -3.39
C TYR A 236 8.87 16.49 -4.32
N CYS A 237 9.16 17.22 -5.40
CA CYS A 237 10.23 16.88 -6.33
C CYS A 237 11.61 16.84 -5.66
N GLN A 238 11.92 17.82 -4.80
CA GLN A 238 13.15 17.82 -4.00
C GLN A 238 13.23 16.63 -3.04
N TYR A 239 12.10 16.19 -2.48
CA TYR A 239 12.03 15.03 -1.60
C TYR A 239 12.22 13.71 -2.36
N ILE A 240 11.50 13.51 -3.47
CA ILE A 240 11.39 12.19 -4.12
C ILE A 240 12.56 11.89 -5.06
N LEU A 241 13.19 12.90 -5.67
CA LEU A 241 14.28 12.70 -6.63
C LEU A 241 15.48 11.95 -6.03
N PRO A 242 16.06 12.36 -4.88
CA PRO A 242 17.20 11.67 -4.30
C PRO A 242 16.87 10.23 -3.90
N TYR A 243 15.65 10.00 -3.38
CA TYR A 243 15.19 8.67 -3.01
C TYR A 243 15.11 7.74 -4.23
N THR A 244 14.44 8.17 -5.30
CA THR A 244 14.31 7.37 -6.53
C THR A 244 15.68 7.14 -7.19
N GLN A 245 16.57 8.13 -7.18
CA GLN A 245 17.94 7.99 -7.69
C GLN A 245 18.74 6.93 -6.92
N ALA A 246 18.64 6.91 -5.59
CA ALA A 246 19.30 5.92 -4.76
C ALA A 246 18.80 4.50 -5.07
N ARG A 247 17.49 4.33 -5.29
CA ARG A 247 16.90 3.04 -5.69
C ARG A 247 17.38 2.59 -7.08
N LEU A 248 17.37 3.48 -8.06
CA LEU A 248 17.86 3.16 -9.41
C LEU A 248 19.34 2.79 -9.41
N LYS A 249 20.16 3.50 -8.64
CA LYS A 249 21.59 3.18 -8.46
C LYS A 249 21.75 1.78 -7.89
N TRP A 250 21.04 1.48 -6.80
CA TRP A 250 21.12 0.16 -6.17
C TRP A 250 20.65 -0.96 -7.12
N ILE A 251 19.52 -0.80 -7.82
CA ILE A 251 19.03 -1.79 -8.80
C ILE A 251 20.10 -2.05 -9.87
N ASN A 252 20.70 -0.98 -10.40
CA ASN A 252 21.71 -1.10 -11.45
C ASN A 252 22.97 -1.82 -10.96
N GLU A 253 23.47 -1.47 -9.77
CA GLU A 253 24.68 -2.06 -9.18
C GLU A 253 24.44 -3.53 -8.78
N HIS A 254 23.30 -3.82 -8.16
CA HIS A 254 23.00 -5.14 -7.64
C HIS A 254 22.62 -6.14 -8.74
N TRP A 255 21.79 -5.75 -9.71
CA TRP A 255 21.35 -6.64 -10.79
C TRP A 255 22.21 -6.54 -12.06
N GLY A 256 23.11 -5.55 -12.13
CA GLY A 256 23.97 -5.24 -13.28
C GLY A 256 23.20 -4.60 -14.44
N THR A 257 21.97 -4.15 -14.21
CA THR A 257 21.10 -3.57 -15.23
C THR A 257 19.84 -2.93 -14.63
N ILE A 258 19.28 -1.95 -15.34
CA ILE A 258 17.93 -1.46 -15.12
C ILE A 258 17.00 -1.74 -16.30
N ASP A 259 17.48 -2.43 -17.35
CA ASP A 259 16.66 -2.79 -18.50
C ASP A 259 15.59 -3.80 -18.04
N PRO A 260 14.29 -3.48 -18.21
CA PRO A 260 13.24 -4.36 -17.75
C PRO A 260 13.25 -5.76 -18.36
N SER A 261 13.71 -5.91 -19.62
CA SER A 261 13.80 -7.21 -20.30
C SER A 261 14.84 -8.09 -19.63
N ARG A 262 16.00 -7.51 -19.27
CA ARG A 262 17.08 -8.21 -18.57
C ARG A 262 16.72 -8.48 -17.11
N LEU A 263 16.00 -7.57 -16.46
CA LEU A 263 15.52 -7.74 -15.08
C LEU A 263 14.51 -8.89 -14.93
N ALA A 264 13.78 -9.25 -15.99
CA ALA A 264 12.76 -10.31 -15.93
C ALA A 264 13.29 -11.66 -15.42
N SER A 265 14.56 -11.99 -15.71
CA SER A 265 15.22 -13.23 -15.26
C SER A 265 15.94 -13.10 -13.91
N LYS A 266 16.05 -11.88 -13.37
CA LYS A 266 16.84 -11.56 -12.17
C LYS A 266 15.95 -11.21 -10.98
N SER A 267 15.01 -10.30 -11.19
CA SER A 267 14.09 -9.77 -10.17
C SER A 267 12.85 -9.20 -10.84
N THR A 268 11.72 -9.91 -10.74
CA THR A 268 10.44 -9.41 -11.24
C THR A 268 9.92 -8.25 -10.40
N ALA A 269 10.39 -8.10 -9.15
CA ALA A 269 10.15 -6.94 -8.30
C ALA A 269 10.85 -5.68 -8.83
N ALA A 270 12.16 -5.74 -9.10
CA ALA A 270 12.91 -4.62 -9.66
C ALA A 270 12.39 -4.24 -11.05
N ARG A 271 12.09 -5.23 -11.91
CA ARG A 271 11.48 -5.01 -13.22
C ARG A 271 10.21 -4.17 -13.12
N PHE A 272 9.35 -4.50 -12.16
CA PHE A 272 8.09 -3.79 -11.97
C PHE A 272 8.30 -2.34 -11.54
N GLU A 273 9.26 -2.09 -10.65
CA GLU A 273 9.60 -0.74 -10.21
C GLU A 273 10.06 0.12 -11.40
N ILE A 274 10.96 -0.40 -12.24
CA ILE A 274 11.43 0.30 -13.44
C ILE A 274 10.29 0.53 -14.44
N HIS A 275 9.48 -0.49 -14.74
CA HIS A 275 8.32 -0.33 -15.61
C HIS A 275 7.35 0.75 -15.12
N SER A 276 7.11 0.77 -13.81
CA SER A 276 6.24 1.76 -13.19
C SER A 276 6.83 3.16 -13.36
N LEU A 277 8.13 3.33 -13.14
CA LEU A 277 8.79 4.62 -13.35
C LEU A 277 8.73 5.06 -14.82
N ILE A 278 9.03 4.16 -15.77
CA ILE A 278 8.96 4.45 -17.22
C ILE A 278 7.55 4.91 -17.60
N LYS A 279 6.50 4.25 -17.09
CA LYS A 279 5.10 4.61 -17.36
C LYS A 279 4.77 6.04 -16.90
N VAL A 280 5.26 6.44 -15.72
CA VAL A 280 5.06 7.82 -15.23
C VAL A 280 5.85 8.83 -16.04
N LEU A 281 7.09 8.49 -16.38
CA LEU A 281 7.97 9.40 -17.11
C LEU A 281 7.48 9.64 -18.54
N GLY A 282 6.78 8.68 -19.16
CA GLY A 282 5.95 8.89 -20.35
C GLY A 282 6.59 9.81 -21.39
N THR A 283 6.05 11.01 -21.54
CA THR A 283 6.48 12.04 -22.52
C THR A 283 7.87 12.64 -22.26
N CYS A 284 8.44 12.45 -21.08
CA CYS A 284 9.83 12.81 -20.76
C CYS A 284 10.84 11.75 -21.22
N LEU A 285 10.37 10.63 -21.77
CA LEU A 285 11.21 9.58 -22.34
C LEU A 285 11.03 9.51 -23.86
N ASP A 286 12.15 9.44 -24.57
CA ASP A 286 12.17 9.07 -25.97
C ASP A 286 12.05 7.54 -26.09
N PRO A 287 10.98 7.01 -26.72
CA PRO A 287 10.77 5.57 -26.84
C PRO A 287 11.82 4.86 -27.70
N THR A 288 12.64 5.61 -28.44
CA THR A 288 13.72 5.07 -29.27
C THR A 288 15.06 4.96 -28.54
N GLN A 289 15.19 5.55 -27.35
CA GLN A 289 16.43 5.49 -26.56
C GLN A 289 16.56 4.20 -25.77
N THR A 290 17.81 3.78 -25.57
CA THR A 290 18.13 2.68 -24.65
C THR A 290 17.95 3.15 -23.20
N PHE A 291 17.09 2.48 -22.44
CA PHE A 291 16.88 2.79 -21.03
C PHE A 291 18.11 2.47 -20.19
N ASN A 292 18.79 3.51 -19.71
CA ASN A 292 19.88 3.44 -18.75
C ASN A 292 19.67 4.45 -17.61
N ARG A 293 20.52 4.38 -16.59
CA ARG A 293 20.36 5.15 -15.34
C ARG A 293 20.33 6.66 -15.60
N ASP A 294 21.20 7.13 -16.48
CA ASP A 294 21.36 8.55 -16.74
C ASP A 294 20.20 9.08 -17.59
N THR A 295 19.69 8.28 -18.54
CA THR A 295 18.44 8.59 -19.27
C THR A 295 17.25 8.71 -18.33
N LEU A 296 17.05 7.74 -17.41
CA LEU A 296 15.95 7.81 -16.45
C LEU A 296 16.12 8.99 -15.48
N TRP A 297 17.35 9.29 -15.06
CA TRP A 297 17.64 10.44 -14.20
C TRP A 297 17.25 11.76 -14.87
N HIS A 298 17.71 12.00 -16.10
CA HIS A 298 17.36 13.22 -16.83
C HIS A 298 15.86 13.34 -17.10
N ALA A 299 15.18 12.24 -17.41
CA ALA A 299 13.73 12.24 -17.56
C ALA A 299 13.00 12.59 -16.26
N MET A 300 13.47 12.13 -15.10
CA MET A 300 12.92 12.53 -13.80
C MET A 300 13.15 14.02 -13.49
N GLU A 301 14.34 14.55 -13.80
CA GLU A 301 14.62 15.98 -13.66
C GLU A 301 13.71 16.82 -14.57
N GLN A 302 13.53 16.38 -15.81
CA GLN A 302 12.64 17.03 -16.76
C GLN A 302 11.20 16.99 -16.28
N TYR A 303 10.70 15.83 -15.84
CA TYR A 303 9.37 15.67 -15.25
C TYR A 303 9.16 16.71 -14.13
N CYS A 304 10.11 16.82 -13.19
CA CYS A 304 9.98 17.78 -12.10
C CYS A 304 10.03 19.25 -12.51
N ARG A 305 10.59 19.59 -13.69
CA ARG A 305 10.63 20.97 -14.21
C ARG A 305 9.40 21.33 -15.05
N THR A 306 8.83 20.37 -15.77
CA THR A 306 7.82 20.65 -16.82
C THR A 306 6.46 20.01 -16.56
N ALA A 307 6.34 19.11 -15.58
CA ALA A 307 5.11 18.35 -15.37
C ALA A 307 3.95 19.25 -14.89
N THR A 308 2.94 19.36 -15.75
CA THR A 308 1.55 19.71 -15.40
C THR A 308 0.73 18.48 -15.03
N THR A 309 1.39 17.32 -14.88
CA THR A 309 0.76 16.02 -14.63
C THR A 309 -0.03 16.05 -13.32
N PRO A 310 -1.23 15.44 -13.29
CA PRO A 310 -2.01 15.24 -12.06
C PRO A 310 -1.18 14.58 -10.96
N LEU A 311 -1.31 15.07 -9.73
CA LEU A 311 -0.69 14.48 -8.53
C LEU A 311 -1.67 13.61 -7.74
N ILE A 312 -2.97 13.68 -8.06
CA ILE A 312 -3.98 12.70 -7.69
C ILE A 312 -4.27 11.87 -8.94
N THR A 313 -3.90 10.60 -8.90
CA THR A 313 -4.01 9.68 -10.04
C THR A 313 -5.03 8.58 -9.78
N LEU A 314 -5.52 8.00 -10.87
CA LEU A 314 -6.28 6.76 -10.83
C LEU A 314 -5.32 5.60 -11.09
N ASN A 315 -5.44 4.59 -10.25
CA ASN A 315 -4.54 3.46 -10.13
C ASN A 315 -4.10 2.83 -11.46
N GLY A 316 -2.78 2.83 -11.68
CA GLY A 316 -2.15 2.18 -12.81
C GLY A 316 -1.31 0.94 -12.47
N ILE A 317 -1.18 0.55 -11.19
CA ILE A 317 -0.04 -0.24 -10.68
C ILE A 317 -0.42 -1.26 -9.57
N PHE A 318 -1.32 -0.92 -8.64
CA PHE A 318 -1.66 -1.76 -7.48
C PHE A 318 -3.16 -1.82 -7.24
N SER A 319 -3.93 -2.59 -8.03
CA SER A 319 -5.38 -2.67 -7.82
C SER A 319 -5.75 -3.58 -6.65
N GLY A 320 -6.52 -3.02 -5.70
CA GLY A 320 -7.26 -3.76 -4.67
C GLY A 320 -8.19 -4.84 -5.26
N ARG A 321 -8.45 -4.82 -6.57
CA ARG A 321 -9.06 -5.93 -7.34
C ARG A 321 -8.42 -7.28 -7.07
N LYS A 322 -7.10 -7.35 -6.89
CA LYS A 322 -6.44 -8.61 -6.52
C LYS A 322 -6.94 -9.08 -5.17
N THR A 323 -6.94 -8.21 -4.17
CA THR A 323 -7.48 -8.47 -2.83
C THR A 323 -8.96 -8.85 -2.89
N ALA A 324 -9.76 -8.17 -3.72
CA ALA A 324 -11.18 -8.43 -3.87
C ALA A 324 -11.56 -9.75 -4.54
N GLY A 325 -10.87 -10.09 -5.63
CA GLY A 325 -11.01 -11.38 -6.31
C GLY A 325 -10.58 -12.56 -5.43
N LEU A 326 -9.64 -12.32 -4.50
CA LEU A 326 -9.11 -13.34 -3.59
C LEU A 326 -9.95 -13.50 -2.31
N LEU A 327 -10.71 -12.47 -1.92
CA LEU A 327 -11.59 -12.50 -0.75
C LEU A 327 -12.99 -13.04 -1.05
N ASN A 328 -13.32 -13.39 -2.30
CA ASN A 328 -14.69 -13.69 -2.72
C ASN A 328 -15.65 -12.57 -2.24
N LEU A 329 -15.25 -11.30 -2.37
CA LEU A 329 -16.10 -10.17 -1.94
C LEU A 329 -17.48 -10.23 -2.62
N ALA A 330 -17.58 -10.80 -3.83
CA ALA A 330 -18.87 -11.02 -4.49
C ALA A 330 -19.75 -12.11 -3.85
N ALA A 331 -19.18 -13.10 -3.15
CA ALA A 331 -19.95 -14.22 -2.58
C ALA A 331 -20.16 -14.11 -1.04
N ASN A 332 -19.28 -13.39 -0.34
CA ASN A 332 -19.37 -13.20 1.12
C ASN A 332 -19.96 -11.84 1.53
N LEU A 333 -19.96 -10.85 0.64
CA LEU A 333 -20.85 -9.72 0.79
C LEU A 333 -22.21 -10.19 0.29
N ARG A 334 -23.16 -10.41 1.19
CA ARG A 334 -24.56 -10.26 0.78
C ARG A 334 -24.62 -8.92 0.05
N GLU A 335 -25.19 -8.88 -1.16
CA GLU A 335 -25.10 -7.80 -2.16
C GLU A 335 -25.45 -6.38 -1.67
N ASN A 336 -25.74 -6.18 -0.38
CA ASN A 336 -26.17 -4.93 0.25
C ASN A 336 -25.34 -4.52 1.48
N LEU A 337 -24.16 -5.12 1.75
CA LEU A 337 -23.39 -4.81 2.96
C LEU A 337 -22.30 -3.73 2.79
N ILE A 338 -21.76 -3.54 1.58
CA ILE A 338 -20.74 -2.53 1.28
C ILE A 338 -21.14 -1.78 0.02
N ASP A 339 -21.26 -0.45 0.11
CA ASP A 339 -21.54 0.38 -1.05
C ASP A 339 -20.30 0.58 -1.93
N THR A 340 -19.14 0.82 -1.31
CA THR A 340 -17.88 0.98 -2.04
C THR A 340 -16.67 0.68 -1.16
N ALA A 341 -15.59 0.24 -1.82
CA ALA A 341 -14.30 0.02 -1.22
C ALA A 341 -13.23 0.53 -2.17
N VAL A 342 -12.33 1.37 -1.64
CA VAL A 342 -11.23 1.99 -2.38
C VAL A 342 -9.93 1.86 -1.62
N GLN A 343 -8.85 1.76 -2.38
CA GLN A 343 -7.49 1.79 -1.91
C GLN A 343 -6.95 3.19 -2.17
N VAL A 344 -6.23 3.75 -1.21
CA VAL A 344 -5.56 5.04 -1.36
C VAL A 344 -4.10 4.85 -1.03
N GLU A 345 -3.23 5.01 -2.02
CA GLU A 345 -1.78 5.05 -1.83
C GLU A 345 -1.39 6.52 -1.64
N CYS A 346 -1.15 6.92 -0.39
CA CYS A 346 -0.74 8.29 -0.05
C CYS A 346 0.79 8.38 0.00
N SER A 347 1.38 9.31 -0.74
CA SER A 347 2.83 9.49 -0.69
C SER A 347 3.28 9.85 0.73
N ARG A 348 4.45 9.34 1.12
CA ARG A 348 5.04 9.66 2.42
C ARG A 348 5.28 11.14 2.62
N PHE A 349 5.73 11.81 1.57
CA PHE A 349 5.88 13.26 1.57
C PHE A 349 4.60 13.96 2.02
N LEU A 350 3.46 13.61 1.40
CA LEU A 350 2.20 14.23 1.75
C LEU A 350 1.73 13.83 3.16
N ALA A 351 1.83 12.55 3.52
CA ALA A 351 1.42 12.06 4.83
C ALA A 351 2.26 12.63 5.99
N GLN A 352 3.55 12.89 5.76
CA GLN A 352 4.47 13.41 6.75
C GLN A 352 4.36 14.93 6.90
N TYR A 353 4.44 15.67 5.80
CA TYR A 353 4.61 17.13 5.82
C TYR A 353 3.30 17.90 5.64
N TYR A 354 2.27 17.28 5.06
CA TYR A 354 0.96 17.89 4.82
C TYR A 354 -0.20 16.94 5.17
N PRO A 355 -0.23 16.34 6.39
CA PRO A 355 -1.23 15.34 6.76
C PRO A 355 -2.67 15.87 6.71
N GLU A 356 -2.88 17.16 6.99
CA GLU A 356 -4.20 17.81 6.90
C GLU A 356 -4.68 17.91 5.46
N LEU A 357 -3.78 18.19 4.51
CA LEU A 357 -4.10 18.20 3.09
C LEU A 357 -4.41 16.79 2.58
N ALA A 358 -3.61 15.79 2.98
CA ALA A 358 -3.90 14.39 2.68
C ALA A 358 -5.30 13.99 3.18
N ALA A 359 -5.59 14.30 4.46
CA ALA A 359 -6.87 14.00 5.08
C ALA A 359 -8.04 14.75 4.41
N ALA A 360 -7.85 16.01 4.02
CA ALA A 360 -8.88 16.78 3.31
C ALA A 360 -9.21 16.17 1.94
N ILE A 361 -8.21 15.70 1.19
CA ILE A 361 -8.41 15.04 -0.10
C ILE A 361 -9.15 13.71 0.09
N ILE A 362 -8.73 12.88 1.05
CA ILE A 362 -9.36 11.58 1.34
C ILE A 362 -10.79 11.77 1.86
N THR A 363 -11.03 12.75 2.72
CA THR A 363 -12.38 13.09 3.21
C THR A 363 -13.27 13.57 2.07
N ALA A 364 -12.74 14.35 1.13
CA ALA A 364 -13.46 14.76 -0.07
C ALA A 364 -13.76 13.58 -1.02
N LEU A 365 -12.86 12.59 -1.11
CA LEU A 365 -13.11 11.34 -1.83
C LEU A 365 -14.29 10.59 -1.20
N ILE A 366 -14.28 10.39 0.13
CA ILE A 366 -15.37 9.73 0.86
C ILE A 366 -16.69 10.46 0.65
N ALA A 367 -16.72 11.78 0.81
CA ALA A 367 -17.93 12.58 0.57
C ALA A 367 -18.41 12.53 -0.89
N GLY A 368 -17.50 12.35 -1.85
CA GLY A 368 -17.84 12.12 -3.25
C GLY A 368 -18.48 10.75 -3.47
N LEU A 369 -17.93 9.72 -2.83
CA LEU A 369 -18.44 8.35 -2.86
C LEU A 369 -19.84 8.23 -2.22
N GLU A 370 -20.11 8.97 -1.15
CA GLU A 370 -21.43 8.99 -0.50
C GLU A 370 -22.55 9.54 -1.39
N LYS A 371 -22.21 10.40 -2.36
CA LYS A 371 -23.17 11.06 -3.27
C LYS A 371 -23.47 10.24 -4.52
N LEU A 372 -22.77 9.15 -4.73
CA LEU A 372 -23.03 8.26 -5.86
C LEU A 372 -24.37 7.55 -5.64
N PRO A 373 -25.10 7.20 -6.72
CA PRO A 373 -26.32 6.40 -6.61
C PRO A 373 -26.04 5.08 -5.88
#